data_AF-A0A059DVW2-F1
#
_entry.id   AF-A0A059DVW2-F1
#
_cell.length_a   1.000
_cell.length_b   1.000
_cell.length_c   1.000
_cell.angle_alpha   90.00
_cell.angle_beta   90.00
_cell.angle_gamma   90.00
#
_symmetry.space_group_name_H-M   'P 1'
#
loop_
_entity.id
_entity.type
_entity.pdbx_description
1 polymer ?
#
loop_
_entity_poly.entity_id
_entity_poly.type
_entity_poly.pdbx_seq_one_letter_code
_entity_poly.pdbx_strand_id
1 'polypeptide(L)'
;MKVRPAKSWLKRLGIGVVLAVLVIWAGYTALSNAFYHGRMPEHAGVGRILYKRVESFGFGPGGNETGLVIFRMNAHAVKRLQSDPDAFFQKVSESGSGRCHRFRSWTETPFVPEQRWGEASRSVEPGSPATIEEITNQYGFGIRFNARYVRMLNDSFARPGSYLGSGGCGSVVLMPEQRAAAYIIVG
;
A
#
# COMPACT_ATOMS: atom_id res chain seq x y z
N MET A 1 -50.74 2.30 -39.33
CA MET A 1 -49.39 2.75 -38.96
C MET A 1 -49.10 2.34 -37.51
N LYS A 2 -48.26 1.33 -37.26
CA LYS A 2 -47.93 0.87 -35.89
C LYS A 2 -46.79 1.75 -35.33
N VAL A 3 -47.13 2.67 -34.43
CA VAL A 3 -46.15 3.50 -33.72
C VAL A 3 -45.30 2.57 -32.83
N ARG A 4 -44.00 2.43 -33.15
CA ARG A 4 -43.07 1.64 -32.32
C ARG A 4 -42.97 2.29 -30.93
N PRO A 5 -43.07 1.53 -29.83
CA PRO A 5 -43.14 2.12 -28.51
C PRO A 5 -41.78 2.76 -28.15
N ALA A 6 -41.78 4.07 -27.97
CA ALA A 6 -40.65 4.90 -27.53
C ALA A 6 -40.03 4.45 -26.17
N LYS A 7 -40.61 3.46 -25.49
CA LYS A 7 -40.07 2.92 -24.22
C LYS A 7 -38.92 1.92 -24.40
N SER A 8 -38.75 1.30 -25.57
CA SER A 8 -37.72 0.26 -25.75
C SER A 8 -36.31 0.82 -25.99
N TRP A 9 -36.19 1.98 -26.63
CA TRP A 9 -34.89 2.62 -26.89
C TRP A 9 -34.30 3.26 -25.63
N LEU A 10 -35.14 3.88 -24.78
CA LEU A 10 -34.74 4.42 -23.48
C LEU A 10 -34.17 3.34 -22.56
N LYS A 11 -34.75 2.13 -22.54
CA LYS A 11 -34.21 0.99 -21.77
C LYS A 11 -32.85 0.53 -22.30
N ARG A 12 -32.68 0.46 -23.62
CA ARG A 12 -31.39 0.08 -24.24
C ARG A 12 -30.31 1.13 -23.99
N LEU A 13 -30.67 2.41 -24.03
CA LEU A 13 -29.76 3.52 -23.72
C LEU A 13 -29.33 3.48 -22.24
N GLY A 14 -30.28 3.25 -21.32
CA GLY A 14 -29.98 3.08 -19.90
C GLY A 14 -29.03 1.90 -19.63
N ILE A 15 -29.26 0.74 -20.26
CA ILE A 15 -28.35 -0.41 -20.17
C ILE A 15 -26.96 -0.05 -20.73
N GLY A 16 -26.90 0.65 -21.86
CA GLY A 16 -25.64 1.10 -22.46
C GLY A 16 -24.83 2.00 -21.53
N VAL A 17 -25.47 2.97 -20.86
CA VAL A 17 -24.81 3.86 -19.89
C VAL A 17 -24.29 3.07 -18.69
N VAL A 18 -25.10 2.16 -18.13
CA VAL A 18 -24.67 1.31 -17.00
C VAL A 18 -23.47 0.46 -17.38
N LEU A 19 -23.47 -0.16 -18.56
CA LEU A 19 -22.34 -0.95 -19.04
C LEU A 19 -21.08 -0.09 -19.23
N ALA A 20 -21.21 1.11 -19.80
CA ALA A 20 -20.09 2.03 -19.96
C ALA A 20 -19.47 2.43 -18.61
N VAL A 21 -20.29 2.77 -17.62
CA VAL A 21 -19.84 3.09 -16.26
C VAL A 21 -19.11 1.90 -15.64
N LEU A 22 -19.64 0.68 -15.79
CA LEU A 22 -19.01 -0.54 -15.26
C LEU A 22 -17.65 -0.82 -15.92
N VAL A 23 -17.52 -0.61 -17.24
CA VAL A 23 -16.24 -0.79 -17.95
C VAL A 23 -15.20 0.24 -17.50
N ILE A 24 -15.59 1.51 -17.39
CA ILE A 24 -14.70 2.58 -16.91
C ILE A 24 -14.26 2.28 -15.47
N TRP A 25 -15.19 1.90 -14.61
CA TRP A 25 -14.89 1.56 -13.22
C TRP A 25 -13.96 0.36 -13.12
N ALA A 26 -14.23 -0.72 -13.85
CA ALA A 26 -13.36 -1.90 -13.87
C ALA A 26 -11.95 -1.59 -14.40
N GLY A 27 -11.84 -0.79 -15.46
CA GLY A 27 -10.57 -0.33 -16.00
C GLY A 27 -9.78 0.50 -14.99
N TYR A 28 -10.43 1.45 -14.31
CA TYR A 28 -9.82 2.25 -13.24
C TYR A 28 -9.32 1.36 -12.08
N THR A 29 -10.14 0.41 -11.62
CA THR A 29 -9.74 -0.52 -10.55
C THR A 29 -8.56 -1.39 -10.97
N ALA A 30 -8.55 -1.91 -12.20
CA ALA A 30 -7.46 -2.73 -12.70
C ALA A 30 -6.14 -1.94 -12.78
N LEU A 31 -6.18 -0.73 -13.34
CA LEU A 31 -5.02 0.16 -13.42
C LEU A 31 -4.51 0.55 -12.02
N SER A 32 -5.42 0.86 -11.10
CA SER A 32 -5.06 1.22 -9.74
C SER A 32 -4.42 0.05 -8.99
N ASN A 33 -4.95 -1.16 -9.13
CA ASN A 33 -4.36 -2.35 -8.53
C ASN A 33 -2.98 -2.64 -9.12
N ALA A 34 -2.83 -2.58 -10.44
CA ALA A 34 -1.54 -2.77 -11.11
C ALA A 34 -0.51 -1.74 -10.61
N PHE A 35 -0.91 -0.49 -10.44
CA PHE A 35 -0.05 0.57 -9.92
C PHE A 35 0.51 0.25 -8.53
N TYR A 36 -0.34 -0.13 -7.56
CA TYR A 36 0.16 -0.42 -6.20
C TYR A 36 0.89 -1.77 -6.11
N HIS A 37 0.48 -2.77 -6.89
CA HIS A 37 1.27 -4.01 -7.01
C HIS A 37 2.68 -3.71 -7.53
N GLY A 38 2.79 -2.80 -8.51
CA GLY A 38 4.07 -2.30 -9.01
C GLY A 38 4.85 -1.43 -8.02
N ARG A 39 4.36 -1.15 -6.80
CA ARG A 39 5.15 -0.50 -5.74
C ARG A 39 5.73 -1.50 -4.74
N MET A 40 5.23 -2.73 -4.75
CA MET A 40 5.74 -3.80 -3.92
C MET A 40 6.96 -4.45 -4.59
N PRO A 41 7.92 -4.97 -3.82
CA PRO A 41 9.00 -5.78 -4.38
C PRO A 41 8.43 -7.05 -5.02
N GLU A 42 8.91 -7.39 -6.21
CA GLU A 42 8.38 -8.51 -7.02
C GLU A 42 8.45 -9.85 -6.26
N HIS A 43 9.53 -10.06 -5.51
CA HIS A 43 9.71 -11.29 -4.74
C HIS A 43 9.13 -11.26 -3.32
N ALA A 44 8.48 -10.17 -2.91
CA ALA A 44 7.75 -10.10 -1.65
C ALA A 44 6.54 -11.03 -1.62
N GLY A 45 6.08 -11.50 -2.79
CA GLY A 45 5.03 -12.50 -2.93
C GLY A 45 3.68 -12.00 -2.40
N VAL A 46 3.33 -10.77 -2.76
CA VAL A 46 2.04 -10.17 -2.44
C VAL A 46 0.97 -10.60 -3.44
N GLY A 47 -0.21 -10.90 -2.92
CA GLY A 47 -1.43 -11.19 -3.66
C GLY A 47 -2.39 -10.01 -3.58
N ARG A 48 -3.69 -10.29 -3.45
CA ARG A 48 -4.75 -9.27 -3.48
C ARG A 48 -4.57 -8.18 -2.42
N ILE A 49 -5.04 -6.98 -2.76
CA ILE A 49 -5.24 -5.87 -1.83
C ILE A 49 -6.37 -6.22 -0.87
N LEU A 50 -6.10 -6.10 0.44
CA LEU A 50 -7.06 -6.27 1.54
C LEU A 50 -7.66 -4.93 1.99
N TYR A 51 -6.88 -3.86 1.85
CA TYR A 51 -7.27 -2.51 2.24
C TYR A 51 -6.49 -1.49 1.45
N LYS A 52 -7.15 -0.40 1.08
CA LYS A 52 -6.54 0.74 0.42
C LYS A 52 -7.22 2.01 0.90
N ARG A 53 -6.44 2.93 1.44
CA ARG A 53 -6.84 4.32 1.69
C ARG A 53 -5.67 5.21 1.36
N VAL A 54 -5.81 5.99 0.30
CA VAL A 54 -4.79 6.94 -0.18
C VAL A 54 -5.53 8.23 -0.50
N GLU A 55 -5.01 9.34 -0.02
CA GLU A 55 -5.50 10.67 -0.36
C GLU A 55 -4.36 11.50 -0.93
N SER A 56 -4.71 12.37 -1.87
CA SER A 56 -3.80 13.34 -2.47
C SER A 56 -4.32 14.73 -2.14
N PHE A 57 -3.46 15.56 -1.56
CA PHE A 57 -3.81 16.91 -1.09
C PHE A 57 -3.32 18.01 -2.05
N GLY A 58 -2.93 17.66 -3.28
CA GLY A 58 -2.45 18.59 -4.30
C GLY A 58 -2.96 18.30 -5.71
N PHE A 59 -2.63 19.19 -6.66
CA PHE A 59 -2.90 19.01 -8.09
C PHE A 59 -1.59 18.71 -8.83
N GLY A 60 -1.52 17.57 -9.54
CA GLY A 60 -0.40 17.21 -10.40
C GLY A 60 0.43 16.00 -9.90
N PRO A 61 1.28 15.41 -10.77
CA PRO A 61 2.11 14.26 -10.41
C PRO A 61 3.15 14.64 -9.35
N GLY A 62 3.20 13.86 -8.27
CA GLY A 62 4.12 14.10 -7.14
C GLY A 62 3.57 15.02 -6.04
N GLY A 63 2.27 15.36 -6.08
CA GLY A 63 1.61 16.12 -5.01
C GLY A 63 1.52 15.34 -3.70
N ASN A 64 1.40 16.06 -2.59
CA ASN A 64 1.35 15.53 -1.22
C ASN A 64 0.37 14.36 -1.09
N GLU A 65 0.89 13.13 -1.11
CA GLU A 65 0.11 11.89 -1.05
C GLU A 65 0.40 11.20 0.28
N THR A 66 -0.67 10.88 0.99
CA THR A 66 -0.58 10.04 2.18
C THR A 66 -1.46 8.82 1.99
N GLY A 67 -0.97 7.66 2.43
CA GLY A 67 -1.72 6.47 2.15
C GLY A 67 -1.19 5.21 2.77
N LEU A 68 -2.12 4.26 2.86
CA LEU A 68 -1.86 2.91 3.27
C LEU A 68 -2.53 1.93 2.32
N VAL A 69 -1.75 0.98 1.83
CA VAL A 69 -2.24 -0.16 1.06
C VAL A 69 -1.79 -1.44 1.74
N ILE A 70 -2.72 -2.32 2.07
CA ILE A 70 -2.46 -3.62 2.69
C ILE A 70 -2.72 -4.71 1.65
N PHE A 71 -1.76 -5.62 1.52
CA PHE A 71 -1.82 -6.79 0.66
C PHE A 71 -1.84 -8.06 1.51
N ARG A 72 -2.43 -9.11 0.96
CA ARG A 72 -2.23 -10.46 1.47
C ARG A 72 -0.88 -10.98 1.01
N MET A 73 -0.08 -11.57 1.89
CA MET A 73 1.10 -12.33 1.48
C MET A 73 0.73 -13.76 1.10
N ASN A 74 1.40 -14.28 0.08
CA ASN A 74 1.28 -15.66 -0.34
C ASN A 74 1.96 -16.58 0.70
N ALA A 75 1.33 -17.72 1.00
CA ALA A 75 1.82 -18.64 2.04
C ALA A 75 3.27 -19.11 1.78
N HIS A 76 3.65 -19.30 0.52
CA HIS A 76 5.02 -19.63 0.13
C HIS A 76 6.02 -18.52 0.44
N ALA A 77 5.65 -17.25 0.23
CA ALA A 77 6.52 -16.11 0.55
C ALA A 77 6.67 -15.95 2.06
N VAL A 78 5.58 -16.09 2.83
CA VAL A 78 5.61 -16.11 4.30
C VAL A 78 6.54 -17.21 4.80
N LYS A 79 6.39 -18.44 4.29
CA LYS A 79 7.24 -19.57 4.72
C LYS A 79 8.72 -19.31 4.43
N ARG A 80 9.06 -18.80 3.24
CA ARG A 80 10.45 -18.47 2.89
C ARG A 80 11.03 -17.38 3.78
N LEU A 81 10.28 -16.30 3.99
CA LEU A 81 10.70 -15.20 4.86
C LEU A 81 10.95 -15.68 6.29
N GLN A 82 10.08 -16.55 6.82
CA GLN A 82 10.24 -17.10 8.17
C GLN A 82 11.37 -18.14 8.30
N SER A 83 11.68 -18.88 7.23
CA SER A 83 12.70 -19.92 7.26
C SER A 83 14.12 -19.39 7.05
N ASP A 84 14.26 -18.41 6.15
CA ASP A 84 15.54 -17.86 5.73
C ASP A 84 15.34 -16.39 5.30
N PRO A 85 15.28 -15.45 6.27
CA PRO A 85 15.09 -14.02 5.99
C PRO A 85 16.20 -13.46 5.09
N ASP A 86 17.45 -13.89 5.29
CA ASP A 86 18.60 -13.37 4.55
C ASP A 86 18.51 -13.72 3.07
N ALA A 87 18.27 -15.00 2.73
CA ALA A 87 18.08 -15.41 1.34
C ALA A 87 16.81 -14.80 0.72
N PHE A 88 15.77 -14.56 1.54
CA PHE A 88 14.57 -13.87 1.09
C PHE A 88 14.89 -12.42 0.69
N PHE A 89 15.59 -11.67 1.55
CA PHE A 89 15.91 -10.27 1.31
C PHE A 89 16.98 -10.06 0.25
N GLN A 90 17.90 -11.01 0.07
CA GLN A 90 18.82 -11.01 -1.06
C GLN A 90 18.04 -10.97 -2.38
N LYS A 91 17.08 -11.88 -2.56
CA LYS A 91 16.23 -11.92 -3.77
C LYS A 91 15.39 -10.66 -3.92
N VAL A 92 14.75 -10.22 -2.84
CA VAL A 92 13.89 -9.03 -2.85
C VAL A 92 14.66 -7.76 -3.22
N SER A 93 15.90 -7.62 -2.76
CA SER A 93 16.74 -6.45 -3.01
C SER A 93 17.35 -6.46 -4.41
N GLU A 94 17.57 -7.64 -5.00
CA GLU A 94 18.00 -7.82 -6.39
C GLU A 94 16.87 -7.56 -7.40
N SER A 95 15.60 -7.72 -6.98
CA SER A 95 14.43 -7.50 -7.84
C SER A 95 14.01 -6.04 -7.90
N GLY A 96 14.36 -5.35 -9.00
CA GLY A 96 13.73 -4.09 -9.36
C GLY A 96 14.62 -3.09 -10.09
N SER A 97 14.19 -2.69 -11.29
CA SER A 97 14.79 -1.57 -12.02
C SER A 97 13.96 -0.29 -11.77
N GLY A 98 14.44 0.60 -10.90
CA GLY A 98 13.82 1.92 -10.73
C GLY A 98 13.97 2.52 -9.32
N ARG A 99 13.78 3.84 -9.21
CA ARG A 99 13.90 4.59 -7.95
C ARG A 99 12.95 4.07 -6.86
N CYS A 100 11.75 3.63 -7.24
CA CYS A 100 10.73 3.13 -6.32
C CYS A 100 10.96 1.69 -5.83
N HIS A 101 11.83 0.91 -6.48
CA HIS A 101 11.99 -0.53 -6.20
C HIS A 101 13.27 -0.88 -5.44
N ARG A 102 14.14 0.11 -5.19
CA ARG A 102 15.39 -0.11 -4.45
C ARG A 102 15.15 -0.04 -2.95
N PHE A 103 14.73 -1.15 -2.37
CA PHE A 103 14.70 -1.36 -0.92
C PHE A 103 16.08 -1.89 -0.50
N ARG A 104 17.03 -0.97 -0.31
CA ARG A 104 18.45 -1.32 -0.09
C ARG A 104 18.74 -1.88 1.30
N SER A 105 17.87 -1.58 2.25
CA SER A 105 17.98 -2.06 3.62
C SER A 105 16.62 -2.52 4.11
N TRP A 106 16.66 -3.62 4.85
CA TRP A 106 15.53 -4.17 5.58
C TRP A 106 15.89 -4.21 7.04
N THR A 107 15.00 -3.73 7.89
CA THR A 107 15.19 -3.70 9.34
C THR A 107 14.07 -4.51 9.96
N GLU A 108 14.44 -5.48 10.80
CA GLU A 108 13.46 -6.20 11.61
C GLU A 108 12.91 -5.27 12.70
N THR A 109 11.62 -5.40 12.98
CA THR A 109 10.96 -4.74 14.11
C THR A 109 11.46 -5.33 15.46
N PRO A 110 11.26 -4.68 16.62
CA PRO A 110 10.56 -3.42 16.82
C PRO A 110 11.28 -2.26 16.14
N PHE A 111 10.52 -1.42 15.44
CA PHE A 111 11.07 -0.24 14.80
C PHE A 111 11.07 0.91 15.81
N VAL A 112 12.25 1.28 16.28
CA VAL A 112 12.46 2.49 17.08
C VAL A 112 13.26 3.46 16.23
N PRO A 113 12.66 4.57 15.76
CA PRO A 113 13.38 5.57 14.99
C PRO A 113 14.50 6.17 15.84
N GLU A 114 15.75 6.03 15.38
CA GLU A 114 16.90 6.74 15.96
C GLU A 114 16.84 8.24 15.66
N GLN A 115 16.16 8.60 14.57
CA GLN A 115 15.89 9.97 14.14
C GLN A 115 14.42 10.08 13.70
N ARG A 116 13.89 11.31 13.67
CA ARG A 116 12.56 11.60 13.11
C ARG A 116 12.38 10.90 11.76
N TRP A 117 11.23 10.26 11.57
CA TRP A 117 10.94 9.46 10.39
C TRP A 117 10.97 10.33 9.10
N GLY A 118 12.11 10.35 8.40
CA GLY A 118 12.37 11.33 7.34
C GLY A 118 12.61 12.75 7.88
N GLU A 119 13.44 13.52 7.17
CA GLU A 119 13.93 14.84 7.62
C GLU A 119 12.82 15.86 7.94
N ALA A 120 11.61 15.66 7.40
CA ALA A 120 10.47 16.55 7.61
C ALA A 120 9.49 16.11 8.71
N SER A 121 9.68 14.95 9.36
CA SER A 121 8.70 14.48 10.34
C SER A 121 8.77 15.22 11.66
N ARG A 122 7.73 16.00 11.92
CA ARG A 122 7.54 16.72 13.18
C ARG A 122 6.81 15.88 14.23
N SER A 123 6.21 14.76 13.83
CA SER A 123 5.23 13.99 14.60
C SER A 123 5.78 12.73 15.27
N VAL A 124 6.96 12.25 14.87
CA VAL A 124 7.55 11.03 15.46
C VAL A 124 8.66 11.42 16.43
N GLU A 125 8.43 11.18 17.73
CA GLU A 125 9.48 11.34 18.74
C GLU A 125 10.49 10.18 18.68
N PRO A 126 11.81 10.47 18.69
CA PRO A 126 12.82 9.43 18.79
C PRO A 126 12.68 8.61 20.08
N GLY A 127 12.98 7.31 20.02
CA GLY A 127 13.02 6.45 21.20
C GLY A 127 11.72 5.73 21.59
N SER A 128 10.62 5.93 20.84
CA SER A 128 9.39 5.13 20.97
C SER A 128 8.99 4.48 19.64
N PRO A 129 8.32 3.32 19.63
CA PRO A 129 7.80 2.74 18.39
C PRO A 129 6.84 3.69 17.70
N ALA A 130 7.16 4.08 16.46
CA ALA A 130 6.31 4.98 15.68
C ALA A 130 4.98 4.32 15.34
N THR A 131 3.88 5.09 15.40
CA THR A 131 2.57 4.64 14.92
C THR A 131 2.38 4.95 13.44
N ILE A 132 1.52 4.18 12.75
CA ILE A 132 1.20 4.46 11.35
C ILE A 132 0.59 5.86 11.16
N GLU A 133 -0.17 6.35 12.14
CA GLU A 133 -0.80 7.66 12.08
C GLU A 133 0.23 8.78 12.20
N GLU A 134 1.23 8.65 13.08
CA GLU A 134 2.33 9.61 13.18
C GLU A 134 3.19 9.64 11.92
N ILE A 135 3.47 8.46 11.34
CA ILE A 135 4.25 8.31 10.10
C ILE A 135 3.52 8.98 8.92
N THR A 136 2.21 8.77 8.79
CA THR A 136 1.42 9.25 7.65
C THR A 136 0.94 10.70 7.80
N ASN A 137 0.94 11.24 9.02
CA ASN A 137 0.62 12.64 9.30
C ASN A 137 1.85 13.57 9.29
N GLN A 138 2.92 13.17 8.58
CA GLN A 138 4.21 13.86 8.58
C GLN A 138 4.12 15.36 8.25
N TYR A 139 3.20 15.73 7.35
CA TYR A 139 3.03 17.09 6.83
C TYR A 139 1.75 17.79 7.33
N GLY A 140 1.10 17.26 8.37
CA GLY A 140 -0.17 17.79 8.89
C GLY A 140 -1.41 17.39 8.07
N PHE A 141 -1.25 16.49 7.10
CA PHE A 141 -2.31 15.96 6.25
C PHE A 141 -2.70 14.53 6.66
N GLY A 142 -3.07 14.34 7.92
CA GLY A 142 -3.45 13.03 8.45
C GLY A 142 -4.76 12.53 7.86
N ILE A 143 -4.80 11.25 7.50
CA ILE A 143 -6.03 10.57 7.09
C ILE A 143 -6.42 9.51 8.12
N ARG A 144 -7.72 9.32 8.30
CA ARG A 144 -8.22 8.26 9.17
C ARG A 144 -8.17 6.92 8.45
N PHE A 145 -7.48 5.96 9.06
CA PHE A 145 -7.49 4.58 8.59
C PHE A 145 -8.49 3.72 9.36
N ASN A 146 -8.81 2.56 8.79
CA ASN A 146 -9.59 1.56 9.51
C ASN A 146 -8.79 1.03 10.71
N ALA A 147 -9.41 1.09 11.90
CA ALA A 147 -8.79 0.76 13.19
C ALA A 147 -8.17 -0.65 13.25
N ARG A 148 -8.72 -1.62 12.51
CA ARG A 148 -8.16 -2.97 12.44
C ARG A 148 -6.74 -2.95 11.86
N TYR A 149 -6.53 -2.22 10.77
CA TYR A 149 -5.24 -2.18 10.09
C TYR A 149 -4.25 -1.26 10.80
N VAL A 150 -4.74 -0.20 11.46
CA VAL A 150 -3.93 0.62 12.37
C VAL A 150 -3.33 -0.23 13.48
N ARG A 151 -4.17 -1.00 14.18
CA ARG A 151 -3.71 -1.89 15.26
C ARG A 151 -2.71 -2.92 14.75
N MET A 152 -3.03 -3.59 13.63
CA MET A 152 -2.16 -4.58 13.03
C MET A 152 -0.77 -4.02 12.70
N LEU A 153 -0.69 -2.82 12.13
CA LEU A 153 0.58 -2.17 11.81
C LEU A 153 1.33 -1.71 13.05
N ASN A 154 0.66 -1.03 13.98
CA ASN A 154 1.29 -0.58 15.21
C ASN A 154 1.83 -1.76 16.04
N ASP A 155 1.07 -2.86 16.11
CA ASP A 155 1.53 -4.11 16.74
C ASP A 155 2.77 -4.67 16.02
N SER A 156 2.78 -4.62 14.68
CA SER A 156 3.94 -5.06 13.88
C SER A 156 5.17 -4.18 14.11
N PHE A 157 5.00 -2.87 14.29
CA PHE A 157 6.10 -1.95 14.59
C PHE A 157 6.65 -2.12 16.00
N ALA A 158 5.80 -2.51 16.96
CA ALA A 158 6.17 -2.62 18.36
C ALA A 158 6.80 -3.97 18.75
N ARG A 159 6.76 -4.99 17.89
CA ARG A 159 7.18 -6.37 18.22
C ARG A 159 8.10 -6.94 17.13
N PRO A 160 9.04 -7.84 17.48
CA PRO A 160 9.86 -8.52 16.49
C PRO A 160 9.06 -9.42 15.55
N GLY A 161 9.67 -9.82 14.44
CA GLY A 161 9.08 -10.71 13.43
C GLY A 161 8.39 -10.02 12.25
N SER A 162 8.45 -8.69 12.14
CA SER A 162 8.08 -7.95 10.93
C SER A 162 9.29 -7.22 10.35
N TYR A 163 9.23 -6.85 9.07
CA TYR A 163 10.38 -6.28 8.37
C TYR A 163 10.00 -5.03 7.61
N LEU A 164 10.68 -3.94 7.91
CA LEU A 164 10.52 -2.65 7.28
C LEU A 164 11.61 -2.44 6.22
N GLY A 165 11.19 -2.13 4.99
CA GLY A 165 12.07 -1.68 3.91
C GLY A 165 11.68 -0.28 3.47
N SER A 166 12.65 0.62 3.37
CA SER A 166 12.42 1.98 2.84
C SER A 166 12.92 2.10 1.41
N GLY A 167 12.03 2.52 0.51
CA GLY A 167 12.31 2.74 -0.90
C GLY A 167 12.19 4.21 -1.27
N GLY A 168 12.61 4.57 -2.49
CA GLY A 168 12.59 5.97 -2.94
C GLY A 168 11.20 6.55 -3.19
N CYS A 169 10.13 5.77 -3.05
CA CYS A 169 8.74 6.19 -3.29
C CYS A 169 7.80 5.81 -2.14
N GLY A 170 8.33 5.40 -0.98
CA GLY A 170 7.54 4.96 0.16
C GLY A 170 8.20 3.80 0.91
N SER A 171 7.54 3.33 1.95
CA SER A 171 8.03 2.24 2.80
C SER A 171 7.16 1.00 2.66
N VAL A 172 7.77 -0.17 2.83
CA VAL A 172 7.10 -1.46 2.81
C VAL A 172 7.31 -2.15 4.14
N VAL A 173 6.24 -2.76 4.67
CA VAL A 173 6.30 -3.59 5.87
C VAL A 173 5.84 -4.99 5.52
N LEU A 174 6.67 -6.00 5.76
CA LEU A 174 6.31 -7.40 5.62
C LEU A 174 5.96 -7.96 7.00
N MET A 175 4.74 -8.50 7.14
CA MET A 175 4.15 -8.95 8.40
C MET A 175 3.80 -10.45 8.27
N PRO A 176 4.78 -11.36 8.37
CA PRO A 176 4.61 -12.78 8.08
C PRO A 176 3.59 -13.46 9.00
N GLU A 177 3.56 -13.13 10.29
CA GLU A 177 2.58 -13.69 11.24
C GLU A 177 1.14 -13.35 10.85
N GLN A 178 0.91 -12.10 10.42
CA GLN A 178 -0.37 -11.58 9.97
C GLN A 178 -0.67 -11.99 8.52
N ARG A 179 0.29 -12.63 7.83
CA ARG A 179 0.25 -12.99 6.40
C ARG A 179 -0.13 -11.80 5.53
N ALA A 180 0.43 -10.64 5.87
CA ALA A 180 0.09 -9.38 5.25
C ALA A 180 1.36 -8.58 4.92
N ALA A 181 1.25 -7.68 3.95
CA ALA A 181 2.28 -6.70 3.66
C ALA A 181 1.62 -5.32 3.51
N ALA A 182 2.32 -4.28 3.92
CA ALA A 182 1.85 -2.91 3.80
C ALA A 182 2.77 -2.12 2.88
N TYR A 183 2.18 -1.24 2.07
CA TYR A 183 2.86 -0.15 1.41
C TYR A 183 2.36 1.16 2.01
N ILE A 184 3.31 1.94 2.54
CA ILE A 184 3.08 3.20 3.24
C ILE A 184 3.56 4.32 2.32
N ILE A 185 2.67 5.25 2.04
CA ILE A 185 2.90 6.39 1.17
C ILE A 185 2.94 7.63 2.04
N VAL A 186 4.05 8.35 1.96
CA VAL A 186 4.25 9.65 2.59
C VAL A 186 4.96 10.53 1.58
N GLY A 187 4.32 11.61 1.15
CA GLY A 187 4.82 12.52 0.13
C GLY A 187 4.15 13.87 0.23
#